data_AF-A0ABD0Q4U1-F1
#
_entry.id   AF-A0ABD0Q4U1-F1
#
_cell.length_a   1.000
_cell.length_b   1.000
_cell.length_c   1.000
_cell.angle_alpha   90.00
_cell.angle_beta   90.00
_cell.angle_gamma   90.00
#
_symmetry.space_group_name_H-M   'P 1'
#
loop_
_entity.id
_entity.type
_entity.pdbx_description
1 polymer ?
#
loop_
_entity_poly.entity_id
_entity_poly.type
_entity_poly.pdbx_seq_one_letter_code
_entity_poly.pdbx_strand_id
1 'polypeptide(L)'
;MKSLLEGEQMINCRQMPMQEHRRSDMGVMHEVELRFFHSCHEVTEFAKSIPGFVNLDLNDQVTLLKYGVIEVLIIMMAPLMNKDGTLISYGQIFMTREFLKSLRKPFREMMEPKFEFSVKFNMLELDDSDMALFLAVIILSG
;
A
#
# COMPACT_ATOMS: atom_id res chain seq x y z
N MET A 1 -6.11 16.44 -13.07
CA MET A 1 -4.66 16.78 -13.14
C MET A 1 -4.02 16.86 -11.75
N LYS A 2 -4.55 17.63 -10.78
CA LYS A 2 -3.97 17.65 -9.41
C LYS A 2 -4.05 16.30 -8.68
N SER A 3 -5.20 15.62 -8.75
CA SER A 3 -5.38 14.29 -8.16
C SER A 3 -4.44 13.23 -8.73
N LEU A 4 -4.18 13.25 -10.04
CA LEU A 4 -3.22 12.35 -10.67
C LEU A 4 -1.81 12.59 -10.14
N LEU A 5 -1.40 13.86 -10.06
CA LEU A 5 -0.08 14.24 -9.50
C LEU A 5 0.06 13.82 -8.03
N GLU A 6 -1.00 13.96 -7.24
CA GLU A 6 -1.02 13.51 -5.84
C GLU A 6 -0.99 11.97 -5.74
N GLY A 7 -1.62 11.26 -6.68
CA GLY A 7 -1.50 9.81 -6.84
C GLY A 7 -0.08 9.36 -7.20
N GLU A 8 0.55 10.01 -8.18
CA GLU A 8 1.94 9.78 -8.57
C GLU A 8 2.89 10.05 -7.39
N GLN A 9 2.67 11.15 -6.65
CA GLN A 9 3.43 11.45 -5.44
C GLN A 9 3.21 10.41 -4.36
N MET A 10 2.00 9.91 -4.14
CA MET A 10 1.75 8.83 -3.18
C MET A 10 2.47 7.53 -3.57
N ILE A 11 2.55 7.22 -4.87
CA ILE A 11 3.30 6.07 -5.39
C ILE A 11 4.82 6.26 -5.19
N ASN A 12 5.31 7.50 -5.27
CA ASN A 12 6.74 7.86 -5.24
C ASN A 12 7.26 8.27 -3.85
N CYS A 13 6.41 8.78 -2.95
CA CYS A 13 6.72 9.24 -1.59
C CYS A 13 6.97 8.06 -0.65
N ARG A 14 8.05 7.35 -0.92
CA ARG A 14 8.60 6.28 -0.10
C ARG A 14 9.61 6.85 0.90
N GLN A 15 9.28 7.85 1.71
CA GLN A 15 10.23 8.37 2.71
C GLN A 15 9.55 8.71 4.05
N MET A 16 9.85 7.94 5.09
CA MET A 16 9.76 8.41 6.49
C MET A 16 11.13 8.38 7.17
N PRO A 17 11.34 9.18 8.22
CA PRO A 17 12.59 9.16 9.00
C PRO A 17 12.82 7.78 9.62
N MET A 18 14.03 7.23 9.45
CA MET A 18 14.50 6.05 10.17
C MET A 18 14.58 6.34 11.67
N GLN A 19 13.96 5.51 12.51
CA GLN A 19 14.30 5.43 13.93
C GLN A 19 15.05 4.11 14.18
N GLU A 20 16.36 4.19 14.41
CA GLU A 20 17.17 3.06 14.88
C GLU A 20 16.79 2.73 16.34
N HIS A 21 16.24 1.54 16.64
CA HIS A 21 16.76 0.70 17.74
C HIS A 21 16.07 -0.68 17.92
N ARG A 22 16.92 -1.68 18.24
CA ARG A 22 16.71 -2.96 18.96
C ARG A 22 15.49 -3.85 18.62
N ARG A 23 15.80 -4.95 17.91
CA ARG A 23 14.91 -6.06 17.54
C ARG A 23 14.47 -6.92 18.74
N SER A 24 13.17 -6.89 19.00
CA SER A 24 12.36 -7.98 19.57
C SER A 24 11.14 -8.17 18.66
N ASP A 25 10.53 -9.36 18.60
CA ASP A 25 9.36 -9.64 17.73
C ASP A 25 8.20 -8.65 17.94
N MET A 26 8.12 -8.04 19.14
CA MET A 26 7.17 -6.96 19.47
C MET A 26 7.48 -5.63 18.75
N GLY A 27 8.76 -5.34 18.46
CA GLY A 27 9.18 -4.15 17.71
C GLY A 27 8.80 -4.22 16.22
N VAL A 28 8.85 -5.41 15.61
CA VAL A 28 8.48 -5.57 14.19
C VAL A 28 6.99 -5.36 13.97
N MET A 29 6.14 -5.86 14.88
CA MET A 29 4.68 -5.64 14.80
C MET A 29 4.32 -4.18 14.99
N HIS A 30 4.96 -3.51 15.94
CA HIS A 30 4.75 -2.08 16.13
C HIS A 30 5.17 -1.27 14.90
N GLU A 31 6.29 -1.62 14.26
CA GLU A 31 6.76 -0.94 13.04
C GLU A 31 5.81 -1.18 11.84
N VAL A 32 5.23 -2.38 11.73
CA VAL A 32 4.19 -2.68 10.72
C VAL A 32 2.92 -1.87 10.98
N GLU A 33 2.49 -1.78 12.24
CA GLU A 33 1.30 -1.02 12.65
C GLU A 33 1.46 0.48 12.38
N LEU A 34 2.62 1.06 12.72
CA LEU A 34 2.92 2.46 12.43
C LEU A 34 2.93 2.73 10.91
N ARG A 35 3.56 1.85 10.12
CA ARG A 35 3.53 1.95 8.65
C ARG A 35 2.13 1.84 8.10
N PHE A 36 1.31 0.95 8.65
CA PHE A 36 -0.08 0.81 8.25
C PHE A 36 -0.86 2.11 8.50
N PHE A 37 -0.74 2.70 9.69
CA PHE A 37 -1.40 3.97 10.02
C PHE A 37 -0.96 5.10 9.07
N HIS A 38 0.33 5.21 8.80
CA HIS A 38 0.84 6.19 7.85
C HIS A 38 0.28 6.00 6.44
N SER A 39 0.26 4.76 5.96
CA SER A 39 -0.25 4.46 4.61
C SER A 39 -1.76 4.75 4.52
N CYS A 40 -2.54 4.44 5.55
CA CYS A 40 -3.95 4.82 5.62
C CYS A 40 -4.16 6.34 5.58
N HIS A 41 -3.28 7.11 6.21
CA HIS A 41 -3.31 8.56 6.13
C HIS A 41 -3.01 9.05 4.70
N GLU A 42 -1.98 8.52 4.04
CA GLU A 42 -1.67 8.86 2.64
C GLU A 42 -2.82 8.56 1.69
N VAL A 43 -3.47 7.39 1.84
CA VAL A 43 -4.66 7.02 1.06
C VAL A 43 -5.82 8.00 1.32
N THR A 44 -5.99 8.45 2.56
CA THR A 44 -7.02 9.43 2.93
C THR A 44 -6.76 10.78 2.29
N GLU A 45 -5.51 11.25 2.29
CA GLU A 45 -5.15 12.51 1.64
C GLU A 45 -5.31 12.41 0.12
N PHE A 46 -4.89 11.29 -0.49
CA PHE A 46 -5.14 11.03 -1.89
C PHE A 46 -6.65 11.02 -2.21
N ALA A 47 -7.49 10.40 -1.38
CA ALA A 47 -8.93 10.39 -1.58
C ALA A 47 -9.52 11.82 -1.56
N LYS A 48 -9.08 12.68 -0.64
CA LYS A 48 -9.50 14.10 -0.58
C LYS A 48 -9.11 14.88 -1.83
N SER A 49 -8.06 14.46 -2.53
CA SER A 49 -7.64 15.06 -3.81
C SER A 49 -8.59 14.74 -4.97
N ILE A 50 -9.36 13.64 -4.86
CA ILE A 50 -10.24 13.16 -5.92
C ILE A 50 -11.40 14.16 -6.10
N PRO A 51 -11.60 14.71 -7.32
CA PRO A 51 -12.67 15.66 -7.56
C PRO A 51 -14.04 15.11 -7.14
N GLY A 52 -14.73 15.85 -6.27
CA GLY A 52 -16.07 15.48 -5.78
C GLY A 52 -16.08 14.65 -4.49
N PHE A 53 -14.96 14.01 -4.10
CA PHE A 53 -14.92 13.17 -2.90
C PHE A 53 -15.24 13.96 -1.62
N VAL A 54 -14.60 15.12 -1.44
CA VAL A 54 -14.83 15.99 -0.27
C VAL A 54 -16.23 16.62 -0.22
N ASN A 55 -16.99 16.54 -1.31
CA ASN A 55 -18.38 17.04 -1.37
C ASN A 55 -19.40 15.97 -0.94
N LEU A 56 -18.97 14.71 -0.74
CA LEU A 56 -19.81 13.66 -0.18
C LEU A 56 -20.05 13.89 1.31
N ASP A 57 -21.10 13.28 1.85
CA ASP A 57 -21.31 13.26 3.30
C ASP A 57 -20.12 12.62 4.01
N LEU A 58 -19.77 13.13 5.19
CA LEU A 58 -18.61 12.64 5.95
C LEU A 58 -18.73 11.13 6.25
N ASN A 59 -19.95 10.64 6.48
CA ASN A 59 -20.19 9.21 6.69
C ASN A 59 -19.86 8.38 5.45
N ASP A 60 -20.16 8.90 4.25
CA ASP A 60 -19.86 8.20 3.00
C ASP A 60 -18.35 8.23 2.73
N GLN A 61 -17.68 9.37 2.96
CA GLN A 61 -16.21 9.45 2.88
C GLN A 61 -15.53 8.43 3.80
N VAL A 62 -15.99 8.32 5.05
CA VAL A 62 -15.48 7.33 6.02
C VAL A 62 -15.79 5.91 5.59
N THR A 63 -16.98 5.65 5.04
CA THR A 63 -17.42 4.32 4.59
C THR A 63 -16.57 3.83 3.41
N LEU A 64 -16.43 4.67 2.39
CA LEU A 64 -15.61 4.41 1.20
C LEU A 64 -14.16 4.07 1.58
N LEU A 65 -13.54 4.87 2.45
CA LEU A 65 -12.18 4.63 2.93
C LEU A 65 -12.08 3.36 3.79
N LYS A 66 -13.04 3.14 4.69
CA LYS A 66 -13.05 1.97 5.59
C LYS A 66 -13.03 0.65 4.83
N TYR A 67 -13.73 0.57 3.69
CA TYR A 67 -13.80 -0.65 2.88
C TYR A 67 -12.73 -0.69 1.78
N GLY A 68 -12.35 0.46 1.19
CA GLY A 68 -11.37 0.50 0.10
C GLY A 68 -9.89 0.48 0.50
N VAL A 69 -9.54 0.93 1.72
CA VAL A 69 -8.13 1.20 2.06
C VAL A 69 -7.23 -0.04 1.96
N ILE A 70 -7.69 -1.22 2.39
CA ILE A 70 -6.86 -2.44 2.33
C ILE A 70 -6.60 -2.86 0.88
N GLU A 71 -7.57 -2.71 0.00
CA GLU A 71 -7.42 -3.01 -1.43
C GLU A 71 -6.39 -2.08 -2.06
N VAL A 72 -6.51 -0.78 -1.80
CA VAL A 72 -5.55 0.23 -2.23
C VAL A 72 -4.13 -0.11 -1.76
N LEU A 73 -3.96 -0.46 -0.49
CA LEU A 73 -2.64 -0.82 0.05
C LEU A 73 -2.05 -2.08 -0.59
N ILE A 74 -2.87 -3.08 -0.90
CA ILE A 74 -2.40 -4.29 -1.62
C ILE A 74 -1.95 -3.94 -3.04
N ILE A 75 -2.72 -3.10 -3.74
CA ILE A 75 -2.39 -2.62 -5.09
C ILE A 75 -1.09 -1.82 -5.07
N MET A 76 -0.92 -0.91 -4.10
CA MET A 76 0.31 -0.12 -3.93
C MET A 76 1.53 -0.98 -3.57
N MET A 77 1.34 -2.14 -2.96
CA MET A 77 2.43 -3.10 -2.74
C MET A 77 2.84 -3.84 -4.02
N ALA A 78 1.98 -3.96 -5.03
CA ALA A 78 2.26 -4.79 -6.19
C ALA A 78 3.55 -4.41 -6.95
N PRO A 79 3.83 -3.12 -7.24
CA PRO A 79 5.08 -2.71 -7.89
C PRO A 79 6.35 -2.98 -7.06
N LEU A 80 6.22 -3.23 -5.76
CA LEU A 80 7.34 -3.57 -4.87
C LEU A 80 7.67 -5.06 -4.90
N MET A 81 6.79 -5.88 -5.48
CA MET A 81 6.85 -7.34 -5.40
C MET A 81 7.13 -7.94 -6.78
N ASN A 82 8.01 -8.92 -6.82
CA ASN A 82 8.20 -9.79 -7.97
C ASN A 82 8.05 -11.25 -7.54
N LYS A 83 8.28 -12.18 -8.47
CA LYS A 83 8.19 -13.62 -8.20
C LYS A 83 9.13 -14.11 -7.09
N ASP A 84 10.25 -13.41 -6.88
CA ASP A 84 11.36 -13.81 -6.02
C ASP A 84 11.33 -13.14 -4.65
N GLY A 85 10.64 -12.01 -4.49
CA GLY A 85 10.61 -11.25 -3.24
C GLY A 85 10.02 -9.85 -3.35
N THR A 86 10.12 -9.10 -2.26
CA THR A 86 9.55 -7.75 -2.13
C THR A 86 10.60 -6.77 -1.64
N LEU A 87 10.54 -5.56 -2.17
CA LEU A 87 11.27 -4.42 -1.63
C LEU A 87 10.57 -3.91 -0.36
N ILE A 88 11.37 -3.63 0.67
CA ILE A 88 10.94 -3.00 1.93
C ILE A 88 11.93 -1.89 2.28
N SER A 89 11.66 -1.15 3.37
CA SER A 89 12.52 -0.04 3.81
C SER A 89 12.82 0.93 2.67
N TYR A 90 11.78 1.40 1.98
CA TYR A 90 11.89 2.36 0.89
C TYR A 90 12.76 1.90 -0.28
N GLY A 91 12.74 0.60 -0.58
CA GLY A 91 13.52 0.01 -1.67
C GLY A 91 14.94 -0.37 -1.28
N GLN A 92 15.37 -0.13 -0.03
CA GLN A 92 16.73 -0.40 0.41
C GLN A 92 16.99 -1.87 0.72
N ILE A 93 15.94 -2.63 1.08
CA ILE A 93 16.07 -4.03 1.47
C ILE A 93 15.19 -4.87 0.56
N PHE A 94 15.78 -5.85 -0.10
CA PHE A 94 15.04 -6.89 -0.81
C PHE A 94 14.87 -8.11 0.09
N MET A 95 13.64 -8.43 0.43
CA MET A 95 13.29 -9.60 1.23
C MET A 95 12.74 -10.70 0.33
N THR A 96 13.39 -11.87 0.32
CA THR A 96 13.00 -12.96 -0.58
C THR A 96 11.67 -13.58 -0.16
N ARG A 97 10.90 -14.03 -1.16
CA ARG A 97 9.64 -14.74 -0.96
C ARG A 97 9.87 -16.05 -0.21
N GLU A 98 10.98 -16.74 -0.45
CA GLU A 98 11.34 -17.94 0.31
C GLU A 98 11.61 -17.64 1.79
N PHE A 99 12.30 -16.54 2.09
CA PHE A 99 12.50 -16.11 3.47
C PHE A 99 11.16 -15.79 4.15
N LEU A 100 10.28 -15.05 3.48
CA LEU A 100 8.93 -14.74 3.99
C LEU A 100 8.09 -15.99 4.20
N LYS A 101 8.21 -16.99 3.32
CA LYS A 101 7.61 -18.31 3.52
C LYS A 101 8.21 -18.98 4.76
N SER A 102 9.50 -18.88 5.02
CA SER A 102 10.12 -19.52 6.20
C SER A 102 9.60 -18.99 7.55
N LEU A 103 8.97 -17.81 7.57
CA LEU A 103 8.42 -17.21 8.78
C LEU A 103 7.23 -18.01 9.36
N ARG A 104 7.06 -17.87 10.67
CA ARG A 104 5.95 -18.45 11.45
C ARG A 104 4.62 -17.85 11.01
N LYS A 105 3.51 -18.54 11.28
CA LYS A 105 2.18 -17.93 11.18
C LYS A 105 2.09 -16.70 12.10
N PRO A 106 1.37 -15.64 11.70
CA PRO A 106 0.54 -15.54 10.49
C PRO A 106 1.26 -15.03 9.22
N PHE A 107 2.53 -14.63 9.29
CA PHE A 107 3.20 -13.89 8.21
C PHE A 107 3.27 -14.63 6.87
N ARG A 108 3.60 -15.93 6.90
CA ARG A 108 3.62 -16.78 5.69
C ARG A 108 2.28 -16.73 4.95
N GLU A 109 1.19 -17.03 5.66
CA GLU A 109 -0.15 -17.14 5.06
C GLU A 109 -0.69 -15.78 4.64
N MET A 110 -0.30 -14.74 5.37
CA MET A 110 -0.65 -13.38 5.02
C MET A 110 0.03 -12.94 3.72
N MET A 111 1.33 -13.19 3.53
CA MET A 111 2.08 -12.60 2.41
C MET A 111 1.92 -13.35 1.08
N GLU A 112 1.74 -14.67 1.10
CA GLU A 112 1.72 -15.47 -0.14
C GLU A 112 0.64 -15.06 -1.14
N PRO A 113 -0.63 -14.80 -0.73
CA PRO A 113 -1.66 -14.34 -1.65
C PRO A 113 -1.32 -12.99 -2.30
N LYS A 114 -0.58 -12.11 -1.59
CA LYS A 114 -0.16 -10.82 -2.16
C LYS A 114 0.89 -11.02 -3.24
N PHE A 115 1.84 -11.94 -3.06
CA PHE A 115 2.77 -12.27 -4.15
C PHE A 115 2.06 -12.80 -5.39
N GLU A 116 1.08 -13.69 -5.22
CA GLU A 116 0.31 -14.24 -6.34
C GLU A 116 -0.50 -13.17 -7.07
N PHE A 117 -1.10 -12.25 -6.32
CA PHE A 117 -1.79 -11.08 -6.87
C PHE A 117 -0.80 -10.19 -7.62
N SER A 118 0.27 -9.74 -6.97
CA SER A 118 1.23 -8.78 -7.53
C SER A 118 1.88 -9.27 -8.81
N VAL A 119 2.23 -10.56 -8.89
CA VAL A 119 2.80 -11.13 -10.12
C VAL A 119 1.83 -11.03 -11.29
N LYS A 120 0.54 -11.31 -11.07
CA LYS A 120 -0.49 -11.20 -12.13
C LYS A 120 -0.83 -9.75 -12.44
N PHE A 121 -0.92 -8.91 -11.42
CA PHE A 121 -1.25 -7.50 -11.54
C PHE A 121 -0.16 -6.73 -12.30
N ASN A 122 1.12 -6.99 -12.00
CA ASN A 122 2.25 -6.35 -12.68
C ASN A 122 2.36 -6.72 -14.16
N MET A 123 1.73 -7.81 -14.62
CA MET A 123 1.66 -8.14 -16.06
C MET A 123 0.77 -7.18 -16.85
N LEU A 124 -0.02 -6.35 -16.18
CA LEU A 124 -0.81 -5.30 -16.82
C LEU A 124 0.06 -4.10 -17.24
N GLU A 125 1.30 -4.01 -16.71
CA GLU A 125 2.27 -2.95 -17.03
C GLU A 125 1.69 -1.53 -16.89
N LEU A 126 0.84 -1.34 -15.87
CA LEU A 126 0.23 -0.05 -15.55
C LEU A 126 1.31 0.96 -15.17
N ASP A 127 1.25 2.14 -15.77
CA ASP A 127 2.08 3.27 -15.36
C ASP A 127 1.49 3.99 -14.13
N ASP A 128 2.18 5.02 -13.63
CA ASP A 128 1.74 5.74 -12.43
C ASP A 128 0.39 6.46 -12.65
N SER A 129 0.08 6.87 -13.88
CA SER A 129 -1.18 7.52 -14.24
C SER A 129 -2.34 6.53 -14.27
N ASP A 130 -2.14 5.35 -14.87
CA ASP A 130 -3.10 4.24 -14.85
C ASP A 130 -3.40 3.81 -13.41
N MET A 131 -2.35 3.68 -12.60
CA MET A 131 -2.46 3.33 -11.18
C MET A 131 -3.26 4.37 -10.40
N ALA A 132 -2.97 5.66 -10.57
CA ALA A 132 -3.72 6.71 -9.88
C ALA A 132 -5.22 6.68 -10.23
N LEU A 133 -5.58 6.44 -11.49
CA LEU A 133 -6.98 6.29 -11.90
C LEU A 133 -7.61 5.03 -11.29
N PHE A 134 -6.91 3.90 -11.33
CA PHE A 134 -7.40 2.65 -10.78
C PHE A 134 -7.66 2.74 -9.27
N LEU A 135 -6.72 3.33 -8.51
CA LEU A 135 -6.88 3.54 -7.07
C LEU A 135 -8.07 4.46 -6.75
N ALA A 136 -8.29 5.51 -7.54
CA ALA A 136 -9.44 6.39 -7.37
C ALA A 136 -10.77 5.63 -7.57
N VAL A 137 -10.85 4.73 -8.55
CA VAL A 137 -12.03 3.90 -8.78
C VAL A 137 -12.31 2.98 -7.59
N ILE A 138 -11.28 2.34 -7.04
CA ILE A 138 -11.40 1.48 -5.85
C ILE A 138 -11.94 2.29 -4.66
N ILE A 139 -11.35 3.46 -4.37
CA ILE A 139 -11.79 4.33 -3.28
C ILE A 139 -13.26 4.73 -3.46
N LEU A 140 -13.68 5.08 -4.68
CA LEU A 140 -15.05 5.50 -4.97
C LEU A 140 -16.07 4.35 -5.06
N SER A 141 -15.64 3.10 -4.86
CA SER A 141 -16.49 1.91 -4.90
C SER A 141 -16.58 1.16 -3.57
N GLY A 142 -15.86 1.62 -2.53
CA GLY A 142 -15.76 0.99 -1.21
C GLY A 142 -17.05 0.98 -0.40
#